data_AF-A0ABD5SEQ1-F1
#
_entry.id   AF-A0ABD5SEQ1-F1
#
_cell.length_a   1.000
_cell.length_b   1.000
_cell.length_c   1.000
_cell.angle_alpha   90.00
_cell.angle_beta   90.00
_cell.angle_gamma   90.00
#
_symmetry.space_group_name_H-M   'P 1'
#
loop_
_entity.id
_entity.type
_entity.pdbx_description
1 polymer ?
#
loop_
_entity_poly.entity_id
_entity_poly.type
_entity_poly.pdbx_seq_one_letter_code
_entity_poly.pdbx_strand_id
1 'polypeptide(L)'
;QSVNPLVRADPVELLRRLIDQSDGGPDGDDVDEIEERGSETREVLGQSVEVTTFEAQVDLDVDEEALADAEGVEEAEGLDDGEVPALVHVATVEHREDVIALVGVHPQAVEERGTLLSLMEAVEH
;
A
#
# COMPACT_ATOMS: atom_id res chain seq x y z
N GLN A 1 6.42 7.38 30.00
CA GLN A 1 5.55 7.04 28.86
C GLN A 1 6.27 7.50 27.61
N SER A 2 6.90 6.58 26.89
CA SER A 2 7.38 6.83 25.53
C SER A 2 6.22 6.48 24.62
N VAL A 3 5.71 7.47 23.89
CA VAL A 3 4.67 7.26 22.88
C VAL A 3 5.40 6.90 21.59
N ASN A 4 5.06 5.77 20.97
CA ASN A 4 5.72 5.32 19.75
C ASN A 4 5.35 6.28 18.61
N PRO A 5 6.32 6.96 17.97
CA PRO A 5 6.05 8.00 16.97
C PRO A 5 5.31 7.47 15.73
N LEU A 6 5.35 6.16 15.47
CA LEU A 6 4.68 5.53 14.33
C LEU A 6 3.14 5.55 14.43
N VAL A 7 2.60 5.73 15.64
CA VAL A 7 1.15 5.77 15.93
C VAL A 7 0.53 7.12 15.61
N ARG A 8 1.36 8.16 15.53
CA ARG A 8 0.97 9.52 15.12
C ARG A 8 1.60 9.95 13.81
N ALA A 9 2.39 9.07 13.20
CA ALA A 9 2.99 9.38 11.92
C ALA A 9 1.87 9.53 10.91
N ASP A 10 1.95 10.60 10.12
CA ASP A 10 1.01 10.81 9.04
C ASP A 10 1.07 9.58 8.11
N PRO A 11 -0.07 9.00 7.68
CA PRO A 11 -0.06 7.79 6.86
C PRO A 11 0.76 7.97 5.57
N VAL A 12 0.87 9.21 5.05
CA VAL A 12 1.76 9.56 3.94
C VAL A 12 3.23 9.46 4.34
N GLU A 13 3.62 9.93 5.53
CA GLU A 13 5.00 9.83 6.03
C GLU A 13 5.40 8.37 6.27
N LEU A 14 4.46 7.52 6.71
CA LEU A 14 4.69 6.09 6.85
C LEU A 14 4.90 5.42 5.50
N LEU A 15 4.05 5.72 4.51
CA LEU A 15 4.16 5.19 3.16
C LEU A 15 5.50 5.59 2.53
N ARG A 16 5.86 6.88 2.59
CA ARG A 16 7.15 7.38 2.10
C ARG A 16 8.32 6.66 2.77
N ARG A 17 8.25 6.46 4.07
CA ARG A 17 9.30 5.78 4.84
C ARG A 17 9.39 4.28 4.55
N LEU A 18 8.31 3.64 4.12
CA LEU A 18 8.30 2.25 3.66
C LEU A 18 8.92 2.13 2.27
N ILE A 19 8.56 3.03 1.34
CA ILE A 19 9.12 3.10 -0.02
C ILE A 19 10.63 3.37 0.04
N ASP A 20 11.07 4.31 0.87
CA ASP A 20 12.49 4.65 1.08
C ASP A 20 13.31 3.51 1.72
N GLN A 21 12.66 2.56 2.42
CA GLN A 21 13.32 1.42 3.07
C GLN A 21 13.33 0.15 2.22
N SER A 22 12.54 0.07 1.16
CA SER A 22 12.67 -1.00 0.17
C SER A 22 13.90 -0.72 -0.70
N ASP A 23 14.90 -1.61 -0.66
CA ASP A 23 16.17 -1.59 -1.42
C ASP A 23 15.96 -1.80 -2.94
N GLY A 24 14.90 -1.21 -3.51
CA GLY A 24 14.44 -1.34 -4.89
C GLY A 24 13.10 -0.64 -5.16
N GLY A 25 12.68 0.30 -4.30
CA GLY A 25 11.61 1.23 -4.64
C GLY A 25 12.14 2.34 -5.56
N PRO A 26 11.26 3.04 -6.30
CA PRO A 26 11.63 4.19 -7.12
C PRO A 26 12.53 5.11 -6.29
N ASP A 27 13.66 5.54 -6.87
CA ASP A 27 14.60 6.46 -6.23
C ASP A 27 13.78 7.57 -5.54
N GLY A 28 14.13 7.99 -4.33
CA GLY A 28 13.31 8.89 -3.49
C GLY A 28 12.93 10.27 -4.09
N ASP A 29 13.26 10.52 -5.36
CA ASP A 29 12.84 11.62 -6.21
C ASP A 29 11.65 11.27 -7.16
N ASP A 30 11.28 9.99 -7.38
CA ASP A 30 10.26 9.55 -8.36
C ASP A 30 8.86 9.29 -7.74
N VAL A 31 8.71 9.53 -6.43
CA VAL A 31 7.41 9.44 -5.73
C VAL A 31 6.70 10.80 -5.76
N ASP A 32 6.53 11.38 -6.94
CA ASP A 32 6.09 12.77 -7.10
C ASP A 32 4.59 12.97 -6.80
N GLU A 33 3.73 11.95 -6.94
CA GLU A 33 2.28 12.06 -6.68
C GLU A 33 1.72 10.86 -5.88
N ILE A 34 1.96 10.82 -4.57
CA ILE A 34 1.10 10.04 -3.65
C ILE A 34 -0.17 10.86 -3.41
N GLU A 35 -1.28 10.45 -4.01
CA GLU A 35 -2.59 11.06 -3.79
C GLU A 35 -3.45 10.21 -2.85
N GLU A 36 -3.98 10.82 -1.79
CA GLU A 36 -4.97 10.16 -0.92
C GLU A 36 -6.30 10.00 -1.66
N ARG A 37 -6.76 8.76 -1.82
CA ARG A 37 -8.07 8.44 -2.42
C ARG A 37 -9.18 8.33 -1.38
N GLY A 38 -8.83 8.15 -0.11
CA GLY A 38 -9.72 8.21 1.03
C GLY A 38 -9.38 7.21 2.13
N SER A 39 -10.12 7.26 3.24
CA SER A 39 -9.93 6.37 4.38
C SER A 39 -11.21 5.61 4.72
N GLU A 40 -11.05 4.46 5.38
CA GLU A 40 -12.15 3.70 5.95
C GLU A 40 -11.76 3.03 7.28
N THR A 41 -12.72 2.89 8.18
CA THR A 41 -12.49 2.24 9.48
C THR A 41 -12.72 0.74 9.38
N ARG A 42 -11.77 -0.04 9.89
CA ARG A 42 -11.76 -1.51 9.92
C ARG A 42 -11.48 -2.01 11.33
N GLU A 43 -11.93 -3.22 11.65
CA GLU A 43 -11.55 -3.86 12.92
C GLU A 43 -10.33 -4.75 12.72
N VAL A 44 -9.20 -4.36 13.30
CA VAL A 44 -7.97 -5.15 13.25
C VAL A 44 -7.50 -5.41 14.68
N LEU A 45 -7.20 -6.67 15.01
CA LEU A 45 -6.79 -7.08 16.36
C LEU A 45 -7.78 -6.62 17.46
N GLY A 46 -9.08 -6.54 17.12
CA GLY A 46 -10.14 -6.10 18.03
C GLY A 46 -10.16 -4.60 18.29
N GLN A 47 -9.47 -3.80 17.48
CA GLN A 47 -9.41 -2.35 17.57
C GLN A 47 -9.95 -1.71 16.29
N SER A 48 -10.67 -0.60 16.42
CA SER A 48 -11.06 0.22 15.27
C SER A 48 -9.84 0.96 14.75
N VAL A 49 -9.41 0.62 13.55
CA VAL A 49 -8.22 1.15 12.88
C VAL A 49 -8.67 1.86 11.60
N GLU A 50 -8.13 3.06 11.35
CA GLU A 50 -8.31 3.75 10.08
C GLU A 50 -7.32 3.18 9.05
N VAL A 51 -7.84 2.72 7.93
CA VAL A 51 -7.07 2.29 6.77
C VAL A 51 -7.17 3.40 5.72
N THR A 52 -6.05 4.01 5.38
CA THR A 52 -5.96 5.07 4.36
C THR A 52 -5.49 4.47 3.05
N THR A 53 -6.17 4.83 1.96
CA THR A 53 -5.86 4.39 0.60
C THR A 53 -5.18 5.53 -0.15
N PHE A 54 -4.03 5.22 -0.72
CA PHE A 54 -3.25 6.09 -1.58
C PHE A 54 -3.22 5.51 -2.99
N GLU A 55 -3.15 6.38 -3.98
CA GLU A 55 -2.71 6.03 -5.32
C GLU A 55 -1.19 6.23 -5.42
N ALA A 56 -0.52 5.27 -6.06
CA ALA A 56 0.90 5.32 -6.32
C ALA A 56 1.20 4.62 -7.65
N GLN A 57 2.24 5.05 -8.34
CA GLN A 57 2.85 4.27 -9.42
C GLN A 57 3.82 3.28 -8.81
N VAL A 58 3.77 2.03 -9.25
CA VAL A 58 4.71 0.99 -8.81
C VAL A 58 5.45 0.49 -10.04
N ASP A 59 6.78 0.68 -10.04
CA ASP A 59 7.68 -0.05 -10.91
C ASP A 59 7.59 -1.52 -10.57
N LEU A 60 7.00 -2.28 -11.47
CA LEU A 60 7.13 -3.72 -11.44
C LEU A 60 8.25 -4.05 -12.44
N ASP A 61 9.40 -4.48 -11.92
CA ASP A 61 10.45 -5.16 -12.71
C ASP A 61 9.88 -6.50 -13.22
N VAL A 62 8.92 -6.44 -14.14
CA VAL A 62 8.33 -7.59 -14.82
C VAL A 62 8.83 -7.57 -16.24
N ASP A 63 9.43 -8.68 -16.64
CA ASP A 63 9.74 -8.94 -18.05
C ASP A 63 8.48 -8.70 -18.89
N GLU A 64 8.56 -7.84 -19.91
CA GLU A 64 7.46 -7.53 -20.83
C GLU A 64 6.79 -8.79 -21.41
N GLU A 65 7.57 -9.88 -21.53
CA GLU A 65 7.13 -11.19 -22.00
C GLU A 65 6.20 -11.91 -20.99
N ALA A 66 6.32 -11.64 -19.69
CA ALA A 66 5.44 -12.18 -18.65
C ALA A 66 4.13 -11.38 -18.50
N LEU A 67 4.16 -10.08 -18.79
CA LEU A 67 2.96 -9.22 -18.82
C LEU A 67 2.05 -9.55 -20.01
N ALA A 68 2.63 -9.94 -21.14
CA ALA A 68 1.88 -10.34 -22.34
C ALA A 68 1.04 -11.62 -22.17
N ASP A 69 1.39 -12.49 -21.21
CA ASP A 69 0.65 -13.72 -20.89
C ASP A 69 -0.39 -13.51 -19.77
N ALA A 70 -0.42 -12.33 -19.13
CA ALA A 70 -1.35 -12.03 -18.04
C ALA A 70 -2.69 -11.52 -18.60
N GLU A 71 -3.73 -12.36 -18.51
CA GLU A 71 -5.11 -11.99 -18.86
C GLU A 71 -5.56 -10.75 -18.07
N GLY A 72 -5.89 -9.66 -18.79
CA GLY A 72 -6.40 -8.40 -18.22
C GLY A 72 -5.41 -7.24 -18.18
N VAL A 73 -4.16 -7.43 -18.64
CA VAL A 73 -3.12 -6.39 -18.64
C VAL A 73 -2.97 -5.68 -20.00
N GLU A 74 -3.44 -6.30 -21.09
CA GLU A 74 -3.30 -5.79 -22.47
C GLU A 74 -4.01 -4.45 -22.75
N GLU A 75 -4.85 -3.96 -21.82
CA GLU A 75 -5.65 -2.73 -21.97
C GLU A 75 -5.42 -1.71 -20.84
N ALA A 76 -4.42 -1.91 -19.97
CA ALA A 76 -4.11 -0.96 -18.91
C ALA A 76 -3.41 0.28 -19.50
N GLU A 77 -4.16 1.39 -19.65
CA GLU A 77 -3.58 2.70 -19.96
C GLU A 77 -2.63 3.12 -18.83
N GLY A 78 -1.35 3.38 -19.14
CA GLY A 78 -0.34 3.79 -18.16
C GLY A 78 0.93 2.93 -18.09
N LEU A 79 1.06 1.86 -18.89
CA LEU A 79 2.29 1.05 -19.03
C LEU A 79 3.38 1.75 -19.86
N ASP A 80 3.41 3.08 -19.91
CA ASP A 80 4.56 3.79 -20.45
C ASP A 80 5.72 3.51 -19.46
N ASP A 81 6.73 2.74 -19.92
CA ASP A 81 7.95 2.39 -19.17
C ASP A 81 7.88 1.28 -18.10
N GLY A 82 6.76 0.55 -17.96
CA GLY A 82 6.65 -0.63 -17.06
C GLY A 82 6.11 -0.31 -15.66
N GLU A 83 5.73 0.95 -15.43
CA GLU A 83 5.03 1.37 -14.24
C GLU A 83 3.55 0.94 -14.28
N VAL A 84 3.03 0.44 -13.15
CA VAL A 84 1.62 0.05 -13.02
C VAL A 84 0.95 0.89 -11.94
N PRO A 85 -0.18 1.56 -12.24
CA PRO A 85 -0.92 2.29 -11.23
C PRO A 85 -1.48 1.32 -10.19
N ALA A 86 -1.16 1.59 -8.93
CA ALA A 86 -1.52 0.76 -7.80
C ALA A 86 -2.23 1.56 -6.70
N LEU A 87 -3.08 0.87 -5.97
CA LEU A 87 -3.66 1.36 -4.74
C LEU A 87 -2.89 0.76 -3.56
N VAL A 88 -2.46 1.64 -2.66
CA VAL A 88 -1.73 1.28 -1.44
C VAL A 88 -2.61 1.59 -0.23
N HIS A 89 -2.93 0.55 0.54
CA HIS A 89 -3.69 0.64 1.78
C HIS A 89 -2.72 0.59 2.96
N VAL A 90 -2.76 1.61 3.81
CA VAL A 90 -1.86 1.72 4.97
C VAL A 90 -2.69 1.88 6.24
N ALA A 91 -2.32 1.12 7.27
CA ALA A 91 -2.91 1.23 8.59
C ALA A 91 -1.85 0.99 9.68
N THR A 92 -2.04 1.58 10.86
CA THR A 92 -1.22 1.26 12.04
C THR A 92 -2.10 0.90 13.23
N VAL A 93 -1.67 -0.12 13.98
CA VAL A 93 -2.37 -0.58 15.17
C VAL A 93 -1.39 -0.85 16.30
N GLU A 94 -1.68 -0.30 17.47
CA GLU A 94 -0.96 -0.62 18.71
C GLU A 94 -1.59 -1.86 19.32
N HIS A 95 -0.86 -2.98 19.35
CA HIS A 95 -1.31 -4.20 19.97
C HIS A 95 -0.31 -4.67 21.03
N ARG A 96 -0.76 -4.69 22.29
CA ARG A 96 0.06 -4.96 23.47
C ARG A 96 1.22 -3.96 23.62
N GLU A 97 2.46 -4.40 23.40
CA GLU A 97 3.69 -3.60 23.54
C GLU A 97 4.26 -3.18 22.18
N ASP A 98 3.63 -3.64 21.09
CA ASP A 98 4.11 -3.52 19.72
C ASP A 98 3.24 -2.57 18.90
N VAL A 99 3.84 -2.02 17.84
CA VAL A 99 3.14 -1.24 16.82
C VAL A 99 3.26 -1.99 15.50
N ILE A 100 2.13 -2.32 14.91
CA ILE A 100 2.04 -3.09 13.69
C ILE A 100 1.63 -2.14 12.57
N ALA A 101 2.43 -2.07 11.53
CA ALA A 101 2.08 -1.41 10.28
C ALA A 101 1.52 -2.46 9.31
N LEU A 102 0.34 -2.19 8.78
CA LEU A 102 -0.32 -3.01 7.77
C LEU A 102 -0.22 -2.28 6.45
N VAL A 103 0.30 -2.97 5.44
CA VAL A 103 0.49 -2.44 4.10
C VAL A 103 -0.05 -3.46 3.13
N GLY A 104 -0.98 -3.05 2.30
CA GLY A 104 -1.49 -3.87 1.22
C GLY A 104 -1.47 -3.09 -0.08
N VAL A 105 -1.01 -3.73 -1.15
CA VAL A 105 -0.85 -3.11 -2.46
C VAL A 105 -1.56 -3.98 -3.48
N HIS A 106 -2.34 -3.36 -4.37
CA HIS A 106 -2.88 -4.05 -5.54
C HIS A 106 -2.96 -3.10 -6.75
N PRO A 107 -2.85 -3.61 -7.99
CA PRO A 107 -3.04 -2.78 -9.17
C PRO A 107 -4.45 -2.17 -9.19
N GLN A 108 -4.57 -0.92 -9.65
CA GLN A 108 -5.86 -0.24 -9.78
C GLN A 108 -6.80 -0.95 -10.76
N ALA A 109 -6.24 -1.62 -11.78
CA ALA A 109 -6.98 -2.39 -12.76
C ALA A 109 -7.70 -3.62 -12.18
N VAL A 110 -7.33 -4.08 -10.97
CA VAL A 110 -7.90 -5.27 -10.35
C VAL A 110 -8.73 -4.89 -9.11
N GLU A 111 -9.98 -5.34 -9.06
CA GLU A 111 -10.91 -5.08 -7.95
C GLU A 111 -10.63 -6.01 -6.74
N GLU A 112 -9.48 -5.85 -6.08
CA GLU A 112 -9.07 -6.68 -4.93
C GLU A 112 -9.19 -6.00 -3.57
N ARG A 113 -9.60 -4.71 -3.53
CA ARG A 113 -9.71 -3.91 -2.29
C ARG A 113 -10.47 -4.64 -1.19
N GLY A 114 -11.63 -5.22 -1.49
CA GLY A 114 -12.45 -5.92 -0.51
C GLY A 114 -11.73 -7.11 0.12
N THR A 115 -11.12 -7.95 -0.72
CA THR A 115 -10.32 -9.10 -0.30
C THR A 115 -9.13 -8.66 0.57
N LEU A 116 -8.40 -7.65 0.13
CA LEU A 116 -7.21 -7.17 0.81
C LEU A 116 -7.53 -6.60 2.20
N LEU A 117 -8.61 -5.82 2.32
CA LEU A 117 -9.06 -5.30 3.60
C LEU A 117 -9.53 -6.40 4.54
N SER A 118 -10.22 -7.43 4.03
CA SER A 118 -10.57 -8.60 4.84
C SER A 118 -9.33 -9.37 5.32
N LEU A 119 -8.25 -9.42 4.53
CA LEU A 119 -6.98 -10.00 4.97
C LEU A 119 -6.33 -9.16 6.07
N MET A 120 -6.40 -7.83 5.99
CA MET A 120 -5.91 -6.94 7.05
C MET A 120 -6.68 -7.15 8.37
N GLU A 121 -8.00 -7.31 8.32
CA GLU A 121 -8.84 -7.62 9.49
C GLU A 121 -8.49 -8.99 10.11
N ALA A 122 -8.05 -9.94 9.30
CA ALA A 122 -7.72 -11.29 9.72
C ALA A 122 -6.30 -11.44 10.31
N VAL A 123 -5.51 -10.37 10.40
CA VAL A 123 -4.16 -10.41 10.97
C VAL A 123 -4.19 -10.82 12.44
N GLU A 124 -3.30 -11.76 12.79
CA GLU A 124 -3.09 -12.25 14.16
C GLU A 124 -1.71 -11.84 14.68
N HIS A 125 -1.63 -11.47 15.97
CA HIS A 125 -0.39 -11.01 16.63
C HIS A 125 -0.37 -11.32 18.15
#